data_AF-V2XA76-F1
#
_entry.id   AF-V2XA76-F1
#
_cell.length_a   1.000
_cell.length_b   1.000
_cell.length_c   1.000
_cell.angle_alpha   90.00
_cell.angle_beta   90.00
_cell.angle_gamma   90.00
#
_symmetry.space_group_name_H-M   'P 1'
#
loop_
_entity.id
_entity.type
_entity.pdbx_description
1 polymer ?
#
loop_
_entity_poly.entity_id
_entity_poly.type
_entity_poly.pdbx_seq_one_letter_code
_entity_poly.pdbx_strand_id
1 'polypeptide(L)'
;MLSNIAVSGIGSLNNVNIAVDAEARLDPDALRAALEDNFQKKRPVYCVIAVMGTTEEGAVDPLGEIVNIRSEFEKRGMTFHIHADAAWGGYFASMIRAPPAGAPVPRGKPTGYVPHVALREDTAEELRNLAKTDSITIDPHKAGYVPYPAGGLCYRDGRMRYLLTYTAPYLNQGSTDSIGIYGVEGSKPGAPASAVWMNHEVVGLHQNGLGTLLGEVSFTCRRFASHWVAMSTNETSYIVRSMNLLPSEKEPNPDPAKIEAEKQFIRDNIIGKDNADIAANDQAMLLLNQLGSDLNINAFACNFRYSDGRVNEDVEEANYLNRRIFERLSVTEPNEDPKETPFYITSTTFKQAEYGKCATILKERLGLKGDQDVLVLRNVVMSPFSTDGQFIQNLVDIFTKVLEEEVEVSFLEVWYLEASADNPPRTFESAMRKCRLPIHSSLWATTRSTSTTFLISTERQDDSSSSPLQIYLLM
;
A
#
# COMPACT_ATOMS: atom_id res chain seq x y z
N MET A 1 -1.95 13.56 -7.73
CA MET A 1 -0.84 14.37 -8.27
C MET A 1 -1.09 14.86 -9.70
N LEU A 2 -1.46 13.99 -10.66
CA LEU A 2 -1.77 14.39 -12.06
C LEU A 2 -2.83 15.49 -12.18
N SER A 3 -3.85 15.47 -11.32
CA SER A 3 -4.85 16.54 -11.21
C SER A 3 -4.22 17.90 -10.93
N ASN A 4 -3.22 17.96 -10.05
CA ASN A 4 -2.59 19.22 -9.63
C ASN A 4 -1.69 19.80 -10.74
N ILE A 5 -1.02 18.95 -11.51
CA ILE A 5 -0.18 19.36 -12.65
C ILE A 5 -1.04 19.89 -13.81
N ALA A 6 -2.21 19.29 -14.02
CA ALA A 6 -3.20 19.81 -14.95
C ALA A 6 -3.74 21.18 -14.49
N VAL A 7 -4.11 21.30 -13.20
CA VAL A 7 -4.63 22.54 -12.61
C VAL A 7 -3.60 23.67 -12.60
N SER A 8 -2.31 23.37 -12.39
CA SER A 8 -1.25 24.39 -12.42
C SER A 8 -0.94 24.93 -13.82
N GLY A 9 -1.52 24.35 -14.88
CA GLY A 9 -1.25 24.72 -16.26
C GLY A 9 0.08 24.18 -16.81
N ILE A 10 0.82 23.39 -16.03
CA ILE A 10 2.03 22.69 -16.50
C ILE A 10 1.64 21.58 -17.48
N GLY A 11 0.53 20.89 -17.25
CA GLY A 11 0.00 19.84 -18.13
C GLY A 11 0.66 18.47 -17.88
N SER A 12 -0.16 17.42 -17.94
CA SER A 12 0.24 16.06 -17.53
C SER A 12 1.39 15.45 -18.34
N LEU A 13 1.62 15.91 -19.58
CA LEU A 13 2.74 15.47 -20.41
C LEU A 13 4.11 15.87 -19.87
N ASN A 14 4.15 16.81 -18.92
CA ASN A 14 5.38 17.25 -18.24
C ASN A 14 5.60 16.54 -16.89
N ASN A 15 4.77 15.56 -16.54
CA ASN A 15 5.02 14.68 -15.41
C ASN A 15 5.84 13.47 -15.88
N VAL A 16 7.01 13.22 -15.27
CA VAL A 16 7.86 12.06 -15.63
C VAL A 16 7.79 11.02 -14.54
N ASN A 17 7.39 9.83 -14.96
CA ASN A 17 7.30 8.68 -14.08
C ASN A 17 8.68 8.04 -13.95
N ILE A 18 9.12 7.83 -12.71
CA ILE A 18 10.35 7.11 -12.41
C ILE A 18 9.97 5.68 -12.06
N ALA A 19 10.74 4.72 -12.57
CA ALA A 19 10.52 3.31 -12.27
C ALA A 19 10.67 3.03 -10.76
N VAL A 20 9.99 1.99 -10.30
CA VAL A 20 10.10 1.49 -8.93
C VAL A 20 10.89 0.18 -8.88
N ASP A 21 11.47 -0.10 -7.73
CA ASP A 21 12.16 -1.35 -7.43
C ASP A 21 11.17 -2.50 -7.15
N ALA A 22 11.70 -3.65 -6.70
CA ALA A 22 10.90 -4.84 -6.42
C ALA A 22 9.87 -4.64 -5.27
N GLU A 23 10.08 -3.66 -4.39
CA GLU A 23 9.24 -3.39 -3.22
C GLU A 23 8.47 -2.06 -3.37
N ALA A 24 8.30 -1.59 -4.61
CA ALA A 24 7.54 -0.39 -4.99
C ALA A 24 8.13 0.94 -4.47
N ARG A 25 9.43 0.98 -4.18
CA ARG A 25 10.16 2.21 -3.83
C ARG A 25 10.77 2.81 -5.09
N LEU A 26 10.91 4.13 -5.17
CA LEU A 26 11.58 4.82 -6.29
C LEU A 26 12.97 4.22 -6.55
N ASP A 27 13.26 3.88 -7.81
CA ASP A 27 14.58 3.41 -8.25
C ASP A 27 15.54 4.61 -8.44
N PRO A 28 16.60 4.75 -7.62
CA PRO A 28 17.53 5.88 -7.71
C PRO A 28 18.28 5.94 -9.04
N ASP A 29 18.56 4.79 -9.67
CA ASP A 29 19.28 4.75 -10.95
C ASP A 29 18.38 5.18 -12.10
N ALA A 30 17.09 4.81 -12.05
CA ALA A 30 16.09 5.33 -12.98
C ALA A 30 15.92 6.85 -12.84
N LEU A 31 15.92 7.37 -11.59
CA LEU A 31 15.90 8.80 -11.32
C LEU A 31 17.12 9.50 -11.91
N ARG A 32 18.33 8.98 -11.65
CA ARG A 32 19.58 9.52 -12.21
C ARG A 32 19.54 9.58 -13.73
N ALA A 33 19.09 8.51 -14.38
CA ALA A 33 19.01 8.45 -15.83
C ALA A 33 18.05 9.50 -16.40
N ALA A 34 16.87 9.69 -15.78
CA ALA A 34 15.91 10.71 -16.19
C ALA A 34 16.46 12.14 -16.00
N LEU A 35 17.13 12.40 -14.87
CA LEU A 35 17.78 13.68 -14.59
C LEU A 35 18.94 13.95 -15.56
N GLU A 36 19.72 12.94 -15.92
CA GLU A 36 20.78 13.06 -16.91
C GLU A 36 20.23 13.45 -18.28
N ASP A 37 19.16 12.80 -18.73
CA ASP A 37 18.48 13.14 -19.99
C ASP A 37 17.97 14.59 -19.98
N ASN A 38 17.40 15.05 -18.86
CA ASN A 38 16.99 16.44 -18.68
C ASN A 38 18.16 17.43 -18.70
N PHE A 39 19.24 17.11 -17.99
CA PHE A 39 20.46 17.91 -17.96
C PHE A 39 21.05 18.11 -19.36
N GLN A 40 21.21 17.03 -20.12
CA GLN A 40 21.77 17.07 -21.48
C GLN A 40 20.89 17.86 -22.46
N LYS A 41 19.57 17.74 -22.32
CA LYS A 41 18.59 18.47 -23.14
C LYS A 41 18.32 19.89 -22.65
N LYS A 42 19.00 20.34 -21.57
CA LYS A 42 18.79 21.65 -20.94
C LYS A 42 17.33 21.90 -20.57
N ARG A 43 16.64 20.85 -20.12
CA ARG A 43 15.27 20.93 -19.61
C ARG A 43 15.34 21.08 -18.09
N PRO A 44 14.85 22.19 -17.52
CA PRO A 44 14.76 22.34 -16.07
C PRO A 44 13.91 21.24 -15.45
N VAL A 45 14.13 21.00 -14.17
CA VAL A 45 13.32 20.10 -13.35
C VAL A 45 12.77 20.92 -12.18
N TYR A 46 11.46 21.16 -12.15
CA TYR A 46 10.83 21.93 -11.08
C TYR A 46 10.97 21.22 -9.75
N CYS A 47 10.62 19.93 -9.68
CA CYS A 47 10.57 19.22 -8.42
C CYS A 47 10.77 17.70 -8.54
N VAL A 48 11.45 17.13 -7.55
CA VAL A 48 11.46 15.70 -7.27
C VAL A 48 10.50 15.41 -6.13
N ILE A 49 9.57 14.47 -6.34
CA ILE A 49 8.67 14.01 -5.30
C ILE A 49 9.16 12.67 -4.79
N ALA A 50 9.46 12.62 -3.50
CA ALA A 50 9.72 11.41 -2.75
C ALA A 50 8.46 11.06 -1.95
N VAL A 51 7.99 9.83 -2.03
CA VAL A 51 6.79 9.40 -1.32
C VAL A 51 7.16 8.60 -0.09
N MET A 52 6.72 9.14 1.04
CA MET A 52 7.03 8.64 2.36
C MET A 52 5.80 7.90 2.86
N GLY A 53 5.62 6.67 2.39
CA GLY A 53 4.42 5.87 2.60
C GLY A 53 3.49 5.92 1.38
N THR A 54 3.76 5.08 0.37
CA THR A 54 2.93 4.95 -0.83
C THR A 54 1.50 4.53 -0.48
N THR A 55 0.54 4.90 -1.33
CA THR A 55 -0.88 4.68 -1.06
C THR A 55 -1.26 3.19 -1.04
N GLU A 56 -0.60 2.40 -1.89
CA GLU A 56 -1.01 1.03 -2.16
C GLU A 56 -0.20 0.00 -1.34
N GLU A 57 1.05 0.30 -0.98
CA GLU A 57 1.98 -0.61 -0.29
C GLU A 57 2.57 -0.04 1.00
N GLY A 58 2.38 1.25 1.27
CA GLY A 58 3.03 1.93 2.39
C GLY A 58 4.55 1.94 2.28
N ALA A 59 5.10 1.84 1.05
CA ALA A 59 6.53 1.85 0.79
C ALA A 59 7.13 3.24 1.05
N VAL A 60 8.41 3.29 1.43
CA VAL A 60 9.13 4.53 1.71
C VAL A 60 10.26 4.71 0.72
N ASP A 61 10.20 5.78 -0.07
CA ASP A 61 11.23 6.11 -1.06
C ASP A 61 12.59 6.40 -0.40
N PRO A 62 13.71 6.13 -1.10
CA PRO A 62 15.07 6.36 -0.61
C PRO A 62 15.42 7.86 -0.65
N LEU A 63 14.79 8.64 0.23
CA LEU A 63 14.89 10.09 0.29
C LEU A 63 16.33 10.59 0.51
N GLY A 64 17.13 9.88 1.30
CA GLY A 64 18.54 10.17 1.50
C GLY A 64 19.32 10.15 0.19
N GLU A 65 19.04 9.14 -0.65
CA GLU A 65 19.67 9.00 -1.95
C GLU A 65 19.18 10.05 -2.96
N ILE A 66 17.88 10.38 -2.93
CA ILE A 66 17.33 11.49 -3.71
C ILE A 66 18.02 12.81 -3.38
N VAL A 67 18.30 13.08 -2.09
CA VAL A 67 19.06 14.26 -1.65
C VAL A 67 20.50 14.22 -2.15
N ASN A 68 21.16 13.06 -2.11
CA ASN A 68 22.52 12.90 -2.65
C ASN A 68 22.56 13.20 -4.16
N ILE A 69 21.61 12.64 -4.92
CA ILE A 69 21.45 12.88 -6.36
C ILE A 69 21.28 14.37 -6.65
N ARG A 70 20.46 15.10 -5.87
CA ARG A 70 20.35 16.56 -6.02
C ARG A 70 21.71 17.25 -5.87
N SER A 71 22.46 16.93 -4.83
CA SER A 71 23.80 17.50 -4.59
C SER A 71 24.82 17.16 -5.68
N GLU A 72 24.69 16.01 -6.35
CA GLU A 72 25.51 15.65 -7.52
C GLU A 72 25.22 16.56 -8.73
N PHE A 73 23.94 16.77 -9.05
CA PHE A 73 23.53 17.64 -10.16
C PHE A 73 23.79 19.12 -9.88
N GLU A 74 23.70 19.57 -8.62
CA GLU A 74 24.00 20.95 -8.22
C GLU A 74 25.44 21.34 -8.55
N LYS A 75 26.39 20.43 -8.32
CA LYS A 75 27.81 20.62 -8.69
C LYS A 75 28.00 20.81 -10.19
N ARG A 76 27.05 20.36 -11.00
CA ARG A 76 27.04 20.43 -12.46
C ARG A 76 26.19 21.59 -12.99
N GLY A 77 25.55 22.36 -12.10
CA GLY A 77 24.76 23.55 -12.45
C GLY A 77 23.27 23.30 -12.67
N MET A 78 22.72 22.17 -12.21
CA MET A 78 21.27 21.91 -12.22
C MET A 78 20.79 21.58 -10.80
N THR A 79 19.67 22.15 -10.38
CA THR A 79 19.03 21.86 -9.10
C THR A 79 17.53 21.64 -9.31
N PHE A 80 16.86 21.14 -8.29
CA PHE A 80 15.43 20.91 -8.27
C PHE A 80 14.90 20.95 -6.83
N HIS A 81 13.64 21.34 -6.67
CA HIS A 81 12.94 21.30 -5.40
C HIS A 81 12.67 19.85 -4.98
N ILE A 82 12.83 19.49 -3.71
CA ILE A 82 12.40 18.18 -3.20
C ILE A 82 11.13 18.36 -2.37
N HIS A 83 10.05 17.73 -2.80
CA HIS A 83 8.82 17.61 -2.04
C HIS A 83 8.71 16.19 -1.49
N ALA A 84 8.51 16.04 -0.18
CA ALA A 84 8.10 14.77 0.38
C ALA A 84 6.58 14.69 0.42
N ASP A 85 5.99 13.76 -0.33
CA ASP A 85 4.60 13.37 -0.08
C ASP A 85 4.59 12.40 1.10
N ALA A 86 4.46 12.95 2.30
CA ALA A 86 4.34 12.20 3.55
C ALA A 86 2.90 12.25 4.08
N ALA A 87 1.91 12.33 3.17
CA ALA A 87 0.51 12.39 3.56
C ALA A 87 0.15 11.23 4.50
N TRP A 88 0.58 10.02 4.17
CA TRP A 88 0.47 8.84 5.04
C TRP A 88 1.59 8.75 6.07
N GLY A 89 2.86 8.74 5.63
CA GLY A 89 3.99 8.38 6.48
C GLY A 89 4.49 9.47 7.43
N GLY A 90 4.05 10.72 7.28
CA GLY A 90 4.59 11.86 8.04
C GLY A 90 4.45 11.70 9.56
N TYR A 91 3.34 11.12 10.03
CA TYR A 91 3.12 10.90 11.46
C TYR A 91 3.94 9.76 12.06
N PHE A 92 4.46 8.84 11.24
CA PHE A 92 5.38 7.80 11.71
C PHE A 92 6.72 8.38 12.16
N ALA A 93 7.06 9.61 11.77
CA ALA A 93 8.20 10.33 12.35
C ALA A 93 8.08 10.54 13.88
N SER A 94 6.88 10.42 14.46
CA SER A 94 6.72 10.41 15.92
C SER A 94 7.40 9.21 16.59
N MET A 95 7.59 8.09 15.88
CA MET A 95 8.25 6.87 16.38
C MET A 95 9.77 7.03 16.55
N ILE A 96 10.36 8.08 15.97
CA ILE A 96 11.80 8.39 16.05
C ILE A 96 12.10 9.70 16.77
N ARG A 97 11.06 10.43 17.18
CA ARG A 97 11.18 11.71 17.90
C ARG A 97 11.18 11.46 19.40
N ALA A 98 12.27 11.85 20.04
CA ALA A 98 12.42 11.75 21.49
C ALA A 98 11.29 12.51 22.21
N PRO A 99 10.77 11.96 23.33
CA PRO A 99 9.77 12.64 24.13
C PRO A 99 10.35 13.91 24.79
N PRO A 100 9.58 15.01 24.88
CA PRO A 100 9.99 16.19 25.64
C PRO A 100 10.09 15.87 27.14
N ALA A 101 10.86 16.68 27.87
CA ALA A 101 10.99 16.54 29.31
C ALA A 101 9.63 16.62 30.00
N GLY A 102 9.32 15.64 30.85
CA GLY A 102 8.03 15.56 31.55
C GLY A 102 6.88 14.95 30.73
N ALA A 103 7.12 14.48 29.51
CA ALA A 103 6.12 13.75 28.75
C ALA A 103 5.65 12.51 29.54
N PRO A 104 4.33 12.25 29.59
CA PRO A 104 3.81 11.02 30.18
C PRO A 104 4.49 9.80 29.55
N VAL A 105 4.80 8.79 30.36
CA VAL A 105 5.28 7.50 29.87
C VAL A 105 4.05 6.59 29.70
N PRO A 106 3.94 5.83 28.60
CA PRO A 106 2.88 4.84 28.45
C PRO A 106 2.81 3.93 29.69
N ARG A 107 1.61 3.75 30.25
CA ARG A 107 1.41 2.91 31.44
C ARG A 107 1.51 1.44 31.05
N GLY A 108 2.21 0.64 31.87
CA GLY A 108 2.58 -0.75 31.57
C GLY A 108 1.41 -1.73 31.46
N LYS A 109 1.75 -2.96 30.98
CA LYS A 109 0.92 -4.10 30.54
C LYS A 109 -0.43 -4.26 31.29
N PRO A 110 -1.53 -3.62 30.86
CA PRO A 110 -2.87 -4.00 31.31
C PRO A 110 -3.29 -5.31 30.61
N THR A 111 -4.45 -5.86 30.99
CA THR A 111 -5.09 -6.98 30.26
C THR A 111 -5.27 -6.59 28.78
N GLY A 112 -4.85 -7.45 27.83
CA GLY A 112 -4.83 -7.13 26.39
C GLY A 112 -3.54 -6.43 25.94
N TYR A 113 -2.38 -6.95 26.37
CA TYR A 113 -1.06 -6.37 26.07
C TYR A 113 -0.75 -6.43 24.57
N VAL A 114 -0.47 -5.27 23.96
CA VAL A 114 0.08 -5.16 22.59
C VAL A 114 1.50 -4.59 22.68
N PRO A 115 2.53 -5.29 22.21
CA PRO A 115 3.86 -4.73 22.06
C PRO A 115 3.83 -3.59 21.04
N HIS A 116 4.52 -2.49 21.34
CA HIS A 116 4.93 -1.56 20.27
C HIS A 116 6.28 -2.01 19.71
N VAL A 117 6.44 -1.86 18.40
CA VAL A 117 7.69 -2.14 17.70
C VAL A 117 8.29 -0.88 17.12
N ALA A 118 9.60 -0.87 16.96
CA ALA A 118 10.28 0.19 16.24
C ALA A 118 9.99 0.10 14.73
N LEU A 119 10.20 1.22 14.04
CA LEU A 119 10.36 1.21 12.60
C LEU A 119 11.55 0.32 12.21
N ARG A 120 11.56 -0.15 10.96
CA ARG A 120 12.78 -0.71 10.38
C ARG A 120 13.83 0.41 10.30
N GLU A 121 15.11 0.04 10.42
CA GLU A 121 16.18 1.05 10.49
C GLU A 121 16.29 1.86 9.19
N ASP A 122 16.15 1.20 8.03
CA ASP A 122 16.09 1.86 6.72
C ASP A 122 14.92 2.86 6.65
N THR A 123 13.72 2.44 7.03
CA THR A 123 12.54 3.32 7.09
C THR A 123 12.74 4.49 8.07
N ALA A 124 13.34 4.24 9.23
CA ALA A 124 13.62 5.27 10.23
C ALA A 124 14.62 6.31 9.70
N GLU A 125 15.67 5.86 9.00
CA GLU A 125 16.66 6.73 8.37
C GLU A 125 16.00 7.62 7.31
N GLU A 126 15.14 7.07 6.46
CA GLU A 126 14.46 7.86 5.43
C GLU A 126 13.48 8.88 6.00
N LEU A 127 12.78 8.54 7.09
CA LEU A 127 11.96 9.52 7.80
C LEU A 127 12.79 10.62 8.49
N ARG A 128 14.04 10.35 8.91
CA ARG A 128 14.95 11.41 9.39
C ARG A 128 15.34 12.37 8.25
N ASN A 129 15.43 11.87 7.02
CA ASN A 129 15.76 12.68 5.85
C ASN A 129 14.66 13.68 5.45
N LEU A 130 13.43 13.57 5.99
CA LEU A 130 12.35 14.55 5.79
C LEU A 130 12.82 16.00 6.05
N ALA A 131 13.67 16.22 7.05
CA ALA A 131 14.20 17.54 7.40
C ALA A 131 15.09 18.19 6.31
N LYS A 132 15.50 17.41 5.30
CA LYS A 132 16.33 17.85 4.16
C LYS A 132 15.51 18.25 2.93
N THR A 133 14.19 18.05 2.97
CA THR A 133 13.27 18.41 1.89
C THR A 133 12.86 19.88 1.96
N ASP A 134 12.39 20.43 0.85
CA ASP A 134 11.99 21.84 0.77
C ASP A 134 10.53 22.03 1.21
N SER A 135 9.70 21.02 1.02
CA SER A 135 8.32 20.99 1.49
C SER A 135 7.83 19.57 1.76
N ILE A 136 6.86 19.42 2.66
CA ILE A 136 6.29 18.13 3.07
C ILE A 136 4.76 18.23 3.09
N THR A 137 4.08 17.32 2.40
CA THR A 137 2.65 17.07 2.61
C THR A 137 2.49 16.11 3.79
N ILE A 138 1.53 16.36 4.68
CA ILE A 138 1.20 15.48 5.82
C ILE A 138 -0.28 15.56 6.13
N ASP A 139 -0.96 14.42 6.34
CA ASP A 139 -2.40 14.40 6.59
C ASP A 139 -2.74 13.96 8.02
N PRO A 140 -3.15 14.89 8.91
CA PRO A 140 -3.75 14.55 10.18
C PRO A 140 -4.94 13.59 10.10
N HIS A 141 -5.73 13.66 9.02
CA HIS A 141 -6.86 12.76 8.81
C HIS A 141 -6.51 11.35 8.31
N LYS A 142 -5.21 11.06 8.13
CA LYS A 142 -4.69 9.71 7.84
C LYS A 142 -4.11 9.11 9.13
N ALA A 143 -2.80 8.91 9.20
CA ALA A 143 -2.11 8.32 10.35
C ALA A 143 -2.04 9.24 11.60
N GLY A 144 -2.61 10.46 11.52
CA GLY A 144 -2.73 11.37 12.67
C GLY A 144 -3.97 11.13 13.56
N TYR A 145 -4.90 10.26 13.15
CA TYR A 145 -6.14 9.96 13.88
C TYR A 145 -7.03 11.19 14.17
N VAL A 146 -7.01 12.17 13.27
CA VAL A 146 -7.92 13.33 13.32
C VAL A 146 -9.07 13.10 12.33
N PRO A 147 -10.33 13.49 12.63
CA PRO A 147 -11.41 13.37 11.64
C PRO A 147 -11.16 14.21 10.38
N TYR A 148 -11.68 13.73 9.25
CA TYR A 148 -11.75 14.54 8.02
C TYR A 148 -12.59 15.81 8.25
N PRO A 149 -12.28 16.93 7.58
CA PRO A 149 -11.09 17.17 6.74
C PRO A 149 -9.92 17.77 7.56
N ALA A 150 -8.71 17.23 7.40
CA ALA A 150 -7.49 17.79 7.96
C ALA A 150 -6.24 17.32 7.18
N GLY A 151 -5.79 18.15 6.24
CA GLY A 151 -4.50 18.02 5.54
C GLY A 151 -3.51 19.11 5.95
N GLY A 152 -2.25 18.95 5.59
CA GLY A 152 -1.17 19.85 5.98
C GLY A 152 -0.06 19.94 4.94
N LEU A 153 0.52 21.14 4.83
CA LEU A 153 1.70 21.43 4.03
C LEU A 153 2.70 22.19 4.89
N CYS A 154 3.91 21.65 5.01
CA CYS A 154 5.01 22.28 5.72
C CYS A 154 6.08 22.72 4.72
N TYR A 155 6.54 23.96 4.82
CA TYR A 155 7.73 24.43 4.10
C TYR A 155 8.93 24.41 5.03
N ARG A 156 10.07 23.93 4.56
CA ARG A 156 11.33 24.03 5.31
C ARG A 156 11.70 25.48 5.56
N ASP A 157 11.52 26.32 4.54
CA ASP A 157 11.61 27.77 4.66
C ASP A 157 10.22 28.39 4.46
N GLY A 158 9.67 28.94 5.53
CA GLY A 158 8.35 29.56 5.49
C GLY A 158 8.22 30.71 4.49
N ARG A 159 9.32 31.32 4.01
CA ARG A 159 9.30 32.37 2.98
C ARG A 159 8.79 31.86 1.63
N MET A 160 8.87 30.56 1.36
CA MET A 160 8.36 29.96 0.11
C MET A 160 6.87 30.21 -0.10
N ARG A 161 6.10 30.37 0.98
CA ARG A 161 4.65 30.66 0.91
C ARG A 161 4.31 31.92 0.11
N TYR A 162 5.23 32.90 0.02
CA TYR A 162 4.99 34.14 -0.71
C TYR A 162 5.02 33.95 -2.24
N LEU A 163 5.60 32.84 -2.74
CA LEU A 163 5.54 32.49 -4.16
C LEU A 163 4.11 32.24 -4.65
N LEU A 164 3.18 31.98 -3.73
CA LEU A 164 1.76 31.80 -4.01
C LEU A 164 0.97 33.13 -3.98
N THR A 165 1.64 34.24 -3.71
CA THR A 165 1.00 35.55 -3.48
C THR A 165 1.55 36.61 -4.42
N TYR A 166 0.81 37.71 -4.58
CA TYR A 166 1.28 38.91 -5.27
C TYR A 166 2.08 39.86 -4.36
N THR A 167 2.43 39.45 -3.14
CA THR A 167 3.07 40.30 -2.11
C THR A 167 4.46 39.81 -1.73
N ALA A 168 5.36 40.76 -1.42
CA ALA A 168 6.69 40.47 -0.86
C ALA A 168 6.63 40.46 0.68
N PRO A 169 7.58 39.81 1.39
CA PRO A 169 7.62 39.83 2.85
C PRO A 169 7.82 41.26 3.39
N TYR A 170 6.91 41.74 4.24
CA TYR A 170 7.04 43.04 4.92
C TYR A 170 7.59 42.87 6.36
N LEU A 171 8.30 43.89 6.86
CA LEU A 171 8.74 43.95 8.26
C LEU A 171 7.51 44.10 9.17
N ASN A 172 7.20 43.06 9.94
CA ASN A 172 6.00 43.02 10.76
C ASN A 172 6.07 43.99 11.96
N GLN A 173 5.09 44.89 12.05
CA GLN A 173 4.77 45.67 13.26
C GLN A 173 3.41 45.21 13.80
N GLY A 174 3.39 44.27 14.75
CA GLY A 174 2.17 43.81 15.41
C GLY A 174 1.37 42.75 14.61
N SER A 175 1.02 41.65 15.27
CA SER A 175 0.42 40.43 14.71
C SER A 175 -0.95 40.66 14.05
N THR A 176 -0.97 40.99 12.75
CA THR A 176 -2.21 41.22 11.98
C THR A 176 -2.32 40.43 10.67
N ASP A 177 -1.34 39.59 10.33
CA ASP A 177 -1.36 38.83 9.07
C ASP A 177 -2.37 37.67 9.09
N SER A 178 -3.28 37.65 8.11
CA SER A 178 -4.19 36.52 7.87
C SER A 178 -3.43 35.34 7.29
N ILE A 179 -3.49 34.16 7.93
CA ILE A 179 -2.88 32.93 7.42
C ILE A 179 -3.58 32.39 6.16
N GLY A 180 -4.82 32.80 5.91
CA GLY A 180 -5.67 32.28 4.83
C GLY A 180 -5.28 32.70 3.41
N ILE A 181 -4.29 33.58 3.24
CA ILE A 181 -3.86 34.06 1.91
C ILE A 181 -2.70 33.26 1.31
N TYR A 182 -2.13 32.30 2.05
CA TYR A 182 -0.90 31.59 1.69
C TYR A 182 -1.14 30.17 1.16
N GLY A 183 -2.27 29.94 0.48
CA GLY A 183 -2.64 28.63 -0.05
C GLY A 183 -3.71 28.73 -1.14
N VAL A 184 -4.17 27.57 -1.62
CA VAL A 184 -5.17 27.48 -2.70
C VAL A 184 -6.58 27.84 -2.20
N GLU A 185 -6.90 27.47 -0.97
CA GLU A 185 -8.22 27.70 -0.37
C GLU A 185 -8.40 29.15 0.10
N GLY A 186 -9.65 29.61 0.18
CA GLY A 186 -10.03 30.86 0.85
C GLY A 186 -10.53 30.62 2.27
N SER A 187 -11.84 30.81 2.48
CA SER A 187 -12.49 30.52 3.77
C SER A 187 -12.24 29.09 4.21
N LYS A 188 -11.75 28.90 5.43
CA LYS A 188 -11.50 27.60 6.02
C LYS A 188 -11.93 27.52 7.48
N PRO A 189 -12.49 26.38 7.91
CA PRO A 189 -12.98 26.23 9.28
C PRO A 189 -11.80 26.23 10.27
N GLY A 190 -11.95 26.94 11.39
CA GLY A 190 -10.99 26.88 12.50
C GLY A 190 -11.03 25.55 13.28
N ALA A 191 -12.14 24.81 13.19
CA ALA A 191 -12.36 23.59 13.96
C ALA A 191 -11.36 22.46 13.64
N PRO A 192 -11.01 22.16 12.37
CA PRO A 192 -9.92 21.22 12.09
C PRO A 192 -8.58 21.62 12.70
N ALA A 193 -8.23 22.91 12.71
CA ALA A 193 -7.00 23.36 13.37
C ALA A 193 -7.04 23.09 14.88
N SER A 194 -8.19 23.33 15.54
CA SER A 194 -8.39 22.98 16.95
C SER A 194 -8.34 21.46 17.20
N ALA A 195 -8.89 20.65 16.31
CA ALA A 195 -8.88 19.19 16.43
C ALA A 195 -7.46 18.62 16.31
N VAL A 196 -6.69 19.09 15.32
CA VAL A 196 -5.28 18.72 15.14
C VAL A 196 -4.45 19.17 16.35
N TRP A 197 -4.62 20.41 16.80
CA TRP A 197 -3.92 20.93 17.97
C TRP A 197 -4.23 20.10 19.22
N MET A 198 -5.51 19.82 19.50
CA MET A 198 -5.91 19.01 20.64
C MET A 198 -5.32 17.60 20.59
N ASN A 199 -5.31 16.96 19.43
CA ASN A 199 -4.67 15.65 19.25
C ASN A 199 -3.16 15.72 19.53
N HIS A 200 -2.46 16.71 18.98
CA HIS A 200 -1.01 16.89 19.18
C HIS A 200 -0.64 17.14 20.64
N GLU A 201 -1.43 17.93 21.37
CA GLU A 201 -1.18 18.25 22.78
C GLU A 201 -1.54 17.08 23.72
N VAL A 202 -2.62 16.36 23.44
CA VAL A 202 -3.10 15.27 24.31
C VAL A 202 -2.33 13.98 24.07
N VAL A 203 -2.11 13.61 22.80
CA VAL A 203 -1.46 12.35 22.42
C VAL A 203 0.06 12.52 22.37
N GLY A 204 0.55 13.65 21.84
CA GLY A 204 1.98 13.93 21.73
C GLY A 204 2.61 13.40 20.44
N LEU A 205 3.31 14.28 19.71
CA LEU A 205 4.03 13.95 18.47
C LEU A 205 5.44 13.38 18.75
N HIS A 206 5.53 12.33 19.54
CA HIS A 206 6.81 11.72 19.98
C HIS A 206 6.63 10.25 20.37
N GLN A 207 7.75 9.59 20.71
CA GLN A 207 7.80 8.16 21.02
C GLN A 207 6.83 7.74 22.13
N ASN A 208 6.70 8.52 23.20
CA ASN A 208 5.76 8.21 24.30
C ASN A 208 4.28 8.47 23.98
N GLY A 209 3.99 9.01 22.80
CA GLY A 209 2.67 9.47 22.40
C GLY A 209 2.19 8.70 21.18
N LEU A 210 1.98 9.42 20.08
CA LEU A 210 1.59 8.82 18.81
C LEU A 210 2.60 7.79 18.31
N GLY A 211 3.88 7.92 18.65
CA GLY A 211 4.90 6.94 18.30
C GLY A 211 4.64 5.57 18.95
N THR A 212 4.12 5.53 20.18
CA THR A 212 3.73 4.27 20.84
C THR A 212 2.50 3.69 20.15
N LEU A 213 1.47 4.52 19.89
CA LEU A 213 0.26 4.10 19.18
C LEU A 213 0.58 3.47 17.83
N LEU A 214 1.36 4.17 17.01
CA LEU A 214 1.77 3.66 15.69
C LEU A 214 2.69 2.45 15.80
N GLY A 215 3.48 2.33 16.87
CA GLY A 215 4.26 1.14 17.15
C GLY A 215 3.40 -0.09 17.45
N GLU A 216 2.30 0.04 18.19
CA GLU A 216 1.33 -1.06 18.44
C GLU A 216 0.60 -1.46 17.15
N VAL A 217 0.22 -0.47 16.35
CA VAL A 217 -0.38 -0.69 15.03
C VAL A 217 0.60 -1.39 14.08
N SER A 218 1.88 -1.01 14.13
CA SER A 218 2.93 -1.64 13.31
C SER A 218 3.18 -3.09 13.70
N PHE A 219 3.13 -3.39 15.00
CA PHE A 219 3.18 -4.77 15.48
C PHE A 219 1.99 -5.58 14.93
N THR A 220 0.78 -5.01 15.01
CA THR A 220 -0.44 -5.62 14.44
C THR A 220 -0.31 -5.87 12.94
N CYS A 221 0.22 -4.90 12.20
CA CYS A 221 0.43 -5.02 10.75
C CYS A 221 1.39 -6.16 10.41
N ARG A 222 2.49 -6.28 11.15
CA ARG A 222 3.48 -7.35 10.97
C ARG A 222 2.93 -8.72 11.37
N ARG A 223 2.04 -8.78 12.37
CA ARG A 223 1.30 -10.00 12.69
C ARG A 223 0.42 -10.44 11.53
N PHE A 224 -0.35 -9.54 10.91
CA PHE A 224 -1.08 -9.88 9.67
C PHE A 224 -0.13 -10.33 8.55
N ALA A 225 0.97 -9.61 8.34
CA ALA A 225 1.97 -9.98 7.34
C ALA A 225 2.52 -11.40 7.54
N SER A 226 2.72 -11.82 8.79
CA SER A 226 3.17 -13.19 9.11
C SER A 226 2.24 -14.27 8.56
N HIS A 227 0.92 -14.03 8.55
CA HIS A 227 -0.04 -14.91 7.90
C HIS A 227 0.09 -14.84 6.38
N TRP A 228 0.10 -13.65 5.79
CA TRP A 228 0.16 -13.48 4.33
C TRP A 228 1.39 -14.13 3.68
N VAL A 229 2.52 -14.17 4.39
CA VAL A 229 3.76 -14.79 3.88
C VAL A 229 3.82 -16.31 4.09
N ALA A 230 3.15 -16.85 5.12
CA ALA A 230 3.33 -18.24 5.55
C ALA A 230 2.06 -19.12 5.47
N MET A 231 0.87 -18.57 5.21
CA MET A 231 -0.39 -19.33 5.24
C MET A 231 -0.56 -20.36 4.12
N SER A 232 0.17 -20.21 3.01
CA SER A 232 0.18 -21.19 1.93
C SER A 232 1.37 -22.13 2.06
N THR A 233 1.17 -23.41 1.71
CA THR A 233 2.20 -24.45 1.66
C THR A 233 2.25 -25.08 0.26
N ASN A 234 3.02 -26.14 0.08
CA ASN A 234 2.98 -26.94 -1.15
C ASN A 234 1.76 -27.87 -1.21
N GLU A 235 1.01 -28.00 -0.12
CA GLU A 235 -0.13 -28.90 0.04
C GLU A 235 -1.47 -28.17 -0.03
N THR A 236 -1.48 -26.85 0.18
CA THR A 236 -2.70 -26.03 0.06
C THR A 236 -3.15 -25.91 -1.40
N SER A 237 -4.47 -25.91 -1.62
CA SER A 237 -5.07 -25.64 -2.93
C SER A 237 -4.85 -24.20 -3.41
N TYR A 238 -4.51 -23.30 -2.49
CA TYR A 238 -4.22 -21.90 -2.75
C TYR A 238 -2.73 -21.56 -2.53
N ILE A 239 -2.31 -20.45 -3.11
CA ILE A 239 -1.00 -19.83 -2.96
C ILE A 239 -1.24 -18.38 -2.55
N VAL A 240 -0.55 -17.90 -1.51
CA VAL A 240 -0.60 -16.49 -1.11
C VAL A 240 0.82 -15.94 -1.10
N ARG A 241 1.00 -14.76 -1.71
CA ARG A 241 2.29 -14.05 -1.72
C ARG A 241 2.08 -12.59 -1.36
N SER A 242 2.79 -12.15 -0.34
CA SER A 242 2.94 -10.72 -0.07
C SER A 242 3.86 -10.09 -1.10
N MET A 243 3.64 -8.82 -1.46
CA MET A 243 4.56 -8.06 -2.29
C MET A 243 5.94 -7.96 -1.63
N ASN A 244 6.00 -7.62 -0.33
CA ASN A 244 7.25 -7.52 0.41
C ASN A 244 7.93 -8.89 0.49
N LEU A 245 9.25 -8.88 0.26
CA LEU A 245 10.06 -10.10 0.25
C LEU A 245 10.44 -10.49 1.68
N LEU A 246 10.42 -11.79 1.95
CA LEU A 246 11.06 -12.35 3.15
C LEU A 246 12.58 -12.07 3.13
N PRO A 247 13.25 -11.99 4.30
CA PRO A 247 14.71 -11.82 4.36
C PRO A 247 15.47 -12.84 3.50
N SER A 248 15.06 -14.12 3.53
CA SER A 248 15.65 -15.18 2.69
C SER A 248 15.39 -15.00 1.19
N GLU A 249 14.32 -14.29 0.80
CA GLU A 249 14.00 -13.97 -0.60
C GLU A 249 14.82 -12.78 -1.13
N LYS A 250 15.38 -11.94 -0.25
CA LYS A 250 16.22 -10.79 -0.63
C LYS A 250 17.69 -11.16 -0.90
N GLU A 251 18.08 -12.41 -0.66
CA GLU A 251 19.46 -12.86 -0.87
C GLU A 251 19.79 -12.92 -2.37
N PRO A 252 21.05 -12.70 -2.79
CA PRO A 252 21.40 -12.67 -4.23
C PRO A 252 21.05 -13.95 -5.00
N ASN A 253 21.02 -15.10 -4.31
CA ASN A 253 20.59 -16.39 -4.85
C ASN A 253 19.65 -17.05 -3.82
N PRO A 254 18.36 -16.73 -3.81
CA PRO A 254 17.42 -17.24 -2.81
C PRO A 254 17.33 -18.77 -2.85
N ASP A 255 17.56 -19.42 -1.71
CA ASP A 255 17.43 -20.87 -1.56
C ASP A 255 15.99 -21.24 -1.15
N PRO A 256 15.23 -21.99 -1.97
CA PRO A 256 13.87 -22.43 -1.65
C PRO A 256 13.76 -23.15 -0.30
N ALA A 257 14.76 -23.94 0.10
CA ALA A 257 14.74 -24.66 1.37
C ALA A 257 14.85 -23.71 2.56
N LYS A 258 15.64 -22.64 2.42
CA LYS A 258 15.79 -21.60 3.44
C LYS A 258 14.53 -20.74 3.55
N ILE A 259 13.90 -20.41 2.41
CA ILE A 259 12.62 -19.70 2.38
C ILE A 259 11.54 -20.50 3.10
N GLU A 260 11.43 -21.81 2.84
CA GLU A 260 10.45 -22.64 3.52
C GLU A 260 10.78 -22.81 5.02
N ALA A 261 12.06 -22.93 5.40
CA ALA A 261 12.46 -22.97 6.80
C ALA A 261 12.08 -21.67 7.54
N GLU A 262 12.23 -20.50 6.90
CA GLU A 262 11.80 -19.22 7.47
C GLU A 262 10.27 -19.14 7.62
N LYS A 263 9.52 -19.58 6.61
CA LYS A 263 8.04 -19.69 6.71
C LYS A 263 7.61 -20.66 7.80
N GLN A 264 8.29 -21.80 7.94
CA GLN A 264 7.99 -22.76 8.99
C GLN A 264 8.28 -22.18 10.38
N PHE A 265 9.39 -21.46 10.55
CA PHE A 265 9.67 -20.74 11.79
C PHE A 265 8.55 -19.74 12.15
N ILE A 266 8.02 -19.00 11.16
CA ILE A 266 6.88 -18.10 11.35
C ILE A 266 5.65 -18.85 11.85
N ARG A 267 5.31 -20.00 11.23
CA ARG A 267 4.18 -20.85 11.66
C ARG A 267 4.36 -21.35 13.09
N ASP A 268 5.58 -21.76 13.45
CA ASP A 268 5.86 -22.40 14.74
C ASP A 268 5.97 -21.40 15.91
N ASN A 269 6.41 -20.16 15.64
CA ASN A 269 6.82 -19.20 16.68
C ASN A 269 6.04 -17.88 16.68
N ILE A 270 5.24 -17.58 15.66
CA ILE A 270 4.50 -16.31 15.55
C ILE A 270 3.01 -16.55 15.36
N ILE A 271 2.63 -17.34 14.35
CA ILE A 271 1.22 -17.62 14.06
C ILE A 271 0.60 -18.41 15.23
N GLY A 272 -0.62 -18.01 15.63
CA GLY A 272 -1.34 -18.62 16.75
C GLY A 272 -0.74 -18.38 18.14
N LYS A 273 0.37 -17.63 18.27
CA LYS A 273 0.99 -17.31 19.56
C LYS A 273 0.42 -16.04 20.18
N ASP A 274 0.39 -16.00 21.50
CA ASP A 274 0.00 -14.82 22.26
C ASP A 274 1.07 -13.73 22.16
N ASN A 275 0.65 -12.47 22.32
CA ASN A 275 1.55 -11.32 22.22
C ASN A 275 2.73 -11.38 23.20
N ALA A 276 2.49 -11.91 24.41
CA ALA A 276 3.52 -12.05 25.43
C ALA A 276 4.60 -13.07 25.05
N ASP A 277 4.21 -14.18 24.43
CA ASP A 277 5.12 -15.25 24.01
C ASP A 277 6.02 -14.79 22.86
N ILE A 278 5.43 -14.12 21.87
CA ILE A 278 6.18 -13.52 20.76
C ILE A 278 7.18 -12.49 21.29
N ALA A 279 6.72 -11.59 22.17
CA ALA A 279 7.57 -10.54 22.75
C ALA A 279 8.70 -11.08 23.64
N ALA A 280 8.57 -12.30 24.18
CA ALA A 280 9.62 -12.96 24.95
C ALA A 280 10.62 -13.75 24.08
N ASN A 281 10.35 -13.90 22.78
CA ASN A 281 11.21 -14.59 21.83
C ASN A 281 11.92 -13.58 20.92
N ASP A 282 13.18 -13.29 21.24
CA ASP A 282 14.00 -12.30 20.50
C ASP A 282 14.12 -12.61 19.01
N GLN A 283 14.22 -13.89 18.64
CA GLN A 283 14.30 -14.30 17.23
C GLN A 283 12.97 -14.07 16.50
N ALA A 284 11.84 -14.37 17.16
CA ALA A 284 10.52 -14.10 16.61
C ALA A 284 10.28 -12.59 16.44
N MET A 285 10.66 -11.76 17.41
CA MET A 285 10.56 -10.30 17.30
C MET A 285 11.45 -9.72 16.21
N LEU A 286 12.68 -10.21 16.08
CA LEU A 286 13.61 -9.78 15.04
C LEU A 286 13.07 -10.10 13.64
N LEU A 287 12.55 -11.32 13.43
CA LEU A 287 11.94 -11.70 12.17
C LEU A 287 10.66 -10.93 11.91
N LEU A 288 9.76 -10.82 12.90
CA LEU A 288 8.51 -10.08 12.79
C LEU A 288 8.74 -8.62 12.36
N ASN A 289 9.80 -7.98 12.86
CA ASN A 289 10.19 -6.61 12.48
C ASN A 289 10.53 -6.45 10.98
N GLN A 290 10.81 -7.56 10.29
CA GLN A 290 11.18 -7.62 8.87
C GLN A 290 10.03 -8.06 7.96
N LEU A 291 8.85 -8.37 8.49
CA LEU A 291 7.70 -8.85 7.69
C LEU A 291 6.80 -7.69 7.23
N GLY A 292 6.27 -7.79 6.00
CA GLY A 292 5.23 -6.89 5.47
C GLY A 292 5.72 -5.51 5.06
N SER A 293 4.77 -4.56 5.07
CA SER A 293 4.95 -3.17 4.64
C SER A 293 5.96 -2.40 5.50
N ASP A 294 6.56 -1.35 4.91
CA ASP A 294 7.38 -0.38 5.65
C ASP A 294 6.52 0.43 6.62
N LEU A 295 5.37 0.92 6.16
CA LEU A 295 4.42 1.76 6.91
C LEU A 295 2.98 1.23 6.83
N ASN A 296 2.73 0.07 7.44
CA ASN A 296 1.41 -0.43 7.82
C ASN A 296 0.36 -0.68 6.70
N ILE A 297 0.78 -0.89 5.45
CA ILE A 297 -0.11 -1.24 4.34
C ILE A 297 0.37 -2.52 3.65
N ASN A 298 -0.13 -3.67 4.10
CA ASN A 298 0.27 -4.95 3.50
C ASN A 298 -0.40 -5.14 2.13
N ALA A 299 0.40 -5.33 1.09
CA ALA A 299 -0.04 -5.76 -0.23
C ALA A 299 0.26 -7.25 -0.44
N PHE A 300 -0.70 -8.01 -0.95
CA PHE A 300 -0.57 -9.43 -1.23
C PHE A 300 -1.56 -9.89 -2.30
N ALA A 301 -1.29 -11.01 -2.94
CA ALA A 301 -2.20 -11.61 -3.91
C ALA A 301 -2.28 -13.14 -3.73
N CYS A 302 -3.37 -13.69 -4.21
CA CYS A 302 -3.67 -15.12 -4.18
C CYS A 302 -3.54 -15.73 -5.58
N ASN A 303 -3.20 -17.00 -5.62
CA ASN A 303 -3.30 -17.87 -6.79
C ASN A 303 -3.78 -19.25 -6.33
N PHE A 304 -3.98 -20.19 -7.25
CA PHE A 304 -4.49 -21.52 -6.93
C PHE A 304 -3.73 -22.63 -7.68
N ARG A 305 -3.93 -23.86 -7.22
CA ARG A 305 -3.42 -25.08 -7.83
C ARG A 305 -4.59 -25.92 -8.30
N TYR A 306 -4.47 -26.56 -9.47
CA TYR A 306 -5.40 -27.56 -9.97
C TYR A 306 -5.41 -28.84 -9.10
N SER A 307 -6.41 -29.70 -9.27
CA SER A 307 -6.59 -30.91 -8.43
C SER A 307 -5.47 -31.93 -8.60
N ASP A 308 -4.71 -31.82 -9.69
CA ASP A 308 -3.49 -32.59 -9.97
C ASP A 308 -2.22 -31.97 -9.36
N GLY A 309 -2.35 -30.85 -8.64
CA GLY A 309 -1.26 -30.11 -8.01
C GLY A 309 -0.57 -29.07 -8.89
N ARG A 310 -0.92 -28.97 -10.18
CA ARG A 310 -0.37 -27.98 -11.11
C ARG A 310 -0.76 -26.57 -10.69
N VAL A 311 0.17 -25.62 -10.73
CA VAL A 311 -0.11 -24.21 -10.41
C VAL A 311 -0.83 -23.55 -11.58
N ASN A 312 -1.83 -22.70 -11.31
CA ASN A 312 -2.40 -21.80 -12.32
C ASN A 312 -1.32 -20.83 -12.81
N GLU A 313 -1.09 -20.76 -14.12
CA GLU A 313 -0.13 -19.85 -14.73
C GLU A 313 -0.81 -18.62 -15.37
N ASP A 314 -2.14 -18.57 -15.45
CA ASP A 314 -2.90 -17.49 -16.10
C ASP A 314 -3.14 -16.33 -15.13
N VAL A 315 -2.68 -15.14 -15.51
CA VAL A 315 -2.82 -13.91 -14.73
C VAL A 315 -4.28 -13.49 -14.60
N GLU A 316 -5.11 -13.67 -15.62
CA GLU A 316 -6.50 -13.24 -15.58
C GLU A 316 -7.35 -14.13 -14.67
N GLU A 317 -7.06 -15.43 -14.62
CA GLU A 317 -7.69 -16.35 -13.66
C GLU A 317 -7.30 -16.01 -12.21
N ALA A 318 -6.05 -15.64 -11.99
CA ALA A 318 -5.62 -15.13 -10.69
C ALA A 318 -6.31 -13.79 -10.35
N ASN A 319 -6.42 -12.87 -11.31
CA ASN A 319 -7.13 -11.60 -11.13
C ASN A 319 -8.61 -11.83 -10.78
N TYR A 320 -9.23 -12.80 -11.45
CA TYR A 320 -10.62 -13.18 -11.21
C TYR A 320 -10.82 -13.74 -9.79
N LEU A 321 -9.95 -14.64 -9.34
CA LEU A 321 -9.94 -15.14 -7.96
C LEU A 321 -9.83 -13.99 -6.94
N ASN A 322 -8.82 -13.12 -7.09
CA ASN A 322 -8.60 -12.04 -6.14
C ASN A 322 -9.75 -11.03 -6.13
N ARG A 323 -10.36 -10.74 -7.30
CA ARG A 323 -11.53 -9.86 -7.39
C ARG A 323 -12.70 -10.40 -6.58
N ARG A 324 -13.00 -11.69 -6.70
CA ARG A 324 -14.10 -12.33 -5.96
C ARG A 324 -13.87 -12.37 -4.46
N ILE A 325 -12.63 -12.63 -4.03
CA ILE A 325 -12.24 -12.53 -2.62
C ILE A 325 -12.48 -11.10 -2.11
N PHE A 326 -12.06 -10.08 -2.87
CA PHE A 326 -12.30 -8.68 -2.54
C PHE A 326 -13.79 -8.37 -2.43
N GLU A 327 -14.61 -8.75 -3.41
CA GLU A 327 -16.07 -8.52 -3.40
C GLU A 327 -16.73 -9.16 -2.16
N ARG A 328 -16.32 -10.37 -1.77
CA ARG A 328 -16.80 -11.07 -0.57
C ARG A 328 -16.38 -10.42 0.76
N LEU A 329 -15.29 -9.66 0.75
CA LEU A 329 -14.65 -9.06 1.93
C LEU A 329 -14.62 -7.52 1.82
N SER A 330 -15.61 -6.94 1.13
CA SER A 330 -15.78 -5.51 1.02
C SER A 330 -17.27 -5.17 0.92
N VAL A 331 -17.56 -3.88 0.75
CA VAL A 331 -18.90 -3.39 0.42
C VAL A 331 -18.74 -2.48 -0.79
N THR A 332 -19.27 -2.90 -1.92
CA THR A 332 -19.09 -2.25 -3.22
C THR A 332 -20.40 -1.73 -3.82
N GLU A 333 -21.53 -2.29 -3.38
CA GLU A 333 -22.85 -1.94 -3.90
C GLU A 333 -23.79 -1.38 -2.80
N PRO A 334 -24.71 -0.45 -3.14
CA PRO A 334 -25.59 0.18 -2.14
C PRO A 334 -26.57 -0.76 -1.43
N ASN A 335 -26.79 -1.97 -1.95
CA ASN A 335 -27.75 -2.95 -1.42
C ASN A 335 -27.11 -4.00 -0.51
N GLU A 336 -25.80 -3.97 -0.31
CA GLU A 336 -25.08 -4.85 0.61
C GLU A 336 -25.25 -4.32 2.06
N ASP A 337 -25.54 -5.21 3.03
CA ASP A 337 -25.55 -4.80 4.45
C ASP A 337 -24.11 -4.88 4.99
N PRO A 338 -23.46 -3.73 5.32
CA PRO A 338 -22.09 -3.72 5.81
C PRO A 338 -21.89 -4.50 7.12
N LYS A 339 -22.95 -4.83 7.85
CA LYS A 339 -22.85 -5.61 9.09
C LYS A 339 -22.58 -7.09 8.84
N GLU A 340 -22.90 -7.58 7.64
CA GLU A 340 -22.73 -8.99 7.27
C GLU A 340 -21.32 -9.27 6.76
N THR A 341 -20.52 -8.25 6.43
CA THR A 341 -19.12 -8.39 6.00
C THR A 341 -18.22 -8.58 7.24
N PRO A 342 -17.68 -9.79 7.47
CA PRO A 342 -17.01 -10.13 8.73
C PRO A 342 -15.55 -9.62 8.81
N PHE A 343 -14.95 -9.32 7.67
CA PHE A 343 -13.60 -8.79 7.55
C PHE A 343 -13.52 -7.92 6.29
N TYR A 344 -12.87 -6.76 6.42
CA TYR A 344 -12.76 -5.78 5.36
C TYR A 344 -11.34 -5.76 4.78
N ILE A 345 -11.24 -5.98 3.48
CA ILE A 345 -10.02 -5.77 2.70
C ILE A 345 -10.30 -4.76 1.59
N THR A 346 -9.24 -4.16 1.08
CA THR A 346 -9.31 -3.33 -0.12
C THR A 346 -8.55 -4.01 -1.25
N SER A 347 -8.69 -3.52 -2.47
CA SER A 347 -7.94 -4.05 -3.62
C SER A 347 -7.44 -2.90 -4.51
N THR A 348 -6.44 -3.22 -5.31
CA THR A 348 -5.88 -2.35 -6.35
C THR A 348 -5.34 -3.20 -7.50
N THR A 349 -4.82 -2.56 -8.53
CA THR A 349 -4.20 -3.24 -9.67
C THR A 349 -2.79 -2.69 -9.89
N PHE A 350 -1.80 -3.57 -9.82
CA PHE A 350 -0.42 -3.25 -10.18
C PHE A 350 -0.31 -3.35 -11.69
N LYS A 351 -0.41 -2.19 -12.33
CA LYS A 351 -0.30 -2.09 -13.78
C LYS A 351 1.13 -2.33 -14.21
N GLN A 352 1.32 -3.16 -15.23
CA GLN A 352 2.65 -3.54 -15.71
C GLN A 352 3.46 -2.32 -16.19
N ALA A 353 2.78 -1.33 -16.78
CA ALA A 353 3.37 -0.09 -17.25
C ALA A 353 3.88 0.84 -16.13
N GLU A 354 3.44 0.64 -14.89
CA GLU A 354 3.72 1.52 -13.75
C GLU A 354 4.62 0.83 -12.73
N TYR A 355 4.28 -0.41 -12.37
CA TYR A 355 5.00 -1.21 -11.39
C TYR A 355 6.18 -1.98 -11.99
N GLY A 356 6.21 -2.17 -13.32
CA GLY A 356 7.34 -2.79 -14.01
C GLY A 356 7.84 -4.06 -13.33
N LYS A 357 9.10 -4.05 -12.88
CA LYS A 357 9.75 -5.18 -12.21
C LYS A 357 9.03 -5.63 -10.94
N CYS A 358 8.42 -4.72 -10.18
CA CYS A 358 7.65 -5.05 -8.98
C CYS A 358 6.50 -6.02 -9.31
N ALA A 359 5.67 -5.68 -10.32
CA ALA A 359 4.58 -6.53 -10.76
C ALA A 359 5.07 -7.87 -11.34
N THR A 360 6.18 -7.85 -12.08
CA THR A 360 6.80 -9.07 -12.63
C THR A 360 7.24 -10.02 -11.52
N ILE A 361 7.97 -9.53 -10.51
CA ILE A 361 8.46 -10.35 -9.39
C ILE A 361 7.31 -10.93 -8.58
N LEU A 362 6.24 -10.16 -8.35
CA LEU A 362 5.04 -10.67 -7.67
C LEU A 362 4.38 -11.81 -8.46
N LYS A 363 4.20 -11.63 -9.79
CA LYS A 363 3.64 -12.67 -10.67
C LYS A 363 4.49 -13.93 -10.69
N GLU A 364 5.81 -13.80 -10.80
CA GLU A 364 6.75 -14.92 -10.76
C GLU A 364 6.63 -15.71 -9.44
N ARG A 365 6.57 -15.00 -8.29
CA ARG A 365 6.42 -15.62 -6.96
C ARG A 365 5.07 -16.32 -6.77
N LEU A 366 4.04 -15.90 -7.50
CA LEU A 366 2.72 -16.55 -7.56
C LEU A 366 2.70 -17.75 -8.52
N GLY A 367 3.71 -17.92 -9.38
CA GLY A 367 3.74 -18.93 -10.43
C GLY A 367 3.00 -18.54 -11.71
N LEU A 368 2.70 -17.24 -11.89
CA LEU A 368 1.97 -16.72 -13.04
C LEU A 368 2.92 -16.37 -14.21
N LYS A 369 2.40 -16.43 -15.43
CA LYS A 369 3.13 -16.08 -16.66
C LYS A 369 2.31 -15.12 -17.51
N GLY A 370 2.94 -14.00 -17.86
CA GLY A 370 2.37 -13.02 -18.80
C GLY A 370 2.61 -11.58 -18.38
N ASP A 371 2.31 -10.65 -19.29
CA ASP A 371 2.55 -9.22 -19.14
C ASP A 371 1.30 -8.43 -18.72
N GLN A 372 0.19 -9.12 -18.43
CA GLN A 372 -1.04 -8.52 -17.94
C GLN A 372 -0.83 -7.86 -16.57
N ASP A 373 -1.68 -6.88 -16.28
CA ASP A 373 -1.75 -6.25 -14.97
C ASP A 373 -2.18 -7.27 -13.91
N VAL A 374 -1.69 -7.13 -12.67
CA VAL A 374 -2.02 -8.06 -11.58
C VAL A 374 -2.86 -7.37 -10.50
N LEU A 375 -3.99 -7.96 -10.14
CA LEU A 375 -4.85 -7.50 -9.07
C LEU A 375 -4.27 -7.91 -7.72
N VAL A 376 -4.20 -6.96 -6.80
CA VAL A 376 -3.57 -7.12 -5.48
C VAL A 376 -4.58 -6.76 -4.41
N LEU A 377 -4.62 -7.58 -3.36
CA LEU A 377 -5.37 -7.33 -2.13
C LEU A 377 -4.52 -6.48 -1.19
N ARG A 378 -5.17 -5.52 -0.53
CA ARG A 378 -4.53 -4.53 0.34
C ARG A 378 -5.17 -4.53 1.72
N ASN A 379 -4.32 -4.69 2.72
CA ASN A 379 -4.65 -4.66 4.14
C ASN A 379 -3.94 -3.49 4.82
N VAL A 380 -4.61 -2.34 4.84
CA VAL A 380 -4.20 -1.15 5.62
C VAL A 380 -4.52 -1.41 7.09
N VAL A 381 -3.52 -1.29 7.96
CA VAL A 381 -3.68 -1.57 9.38
C VAL A 381 -3.52 -0.28 10.18
N MET A 382 -4.63 0.16 10.79
CA MET A 382 -4.68 1.35 11.65
C MET A 382 -5.28 1.08 13.03
N SER A 383 -5.73 -0.16 13.28
CA SER A 383 -6.35 -0.50 14.55
C SER A 383 -5.30 -0.55 15.66
N PRO A 384 -5.42 0.26 16.73
CA PRO A 384 -4.57 0.16 17.90
C PRO A 384 -5.14 -0.80 18.96
N PHE A 385 -6.25 -1.48 18.65
CA PHE A 385 -6.92 -2.34 19.62
C PHE A 385 -6.16 -3.64 19.85
N SER A 386 -6.42 -4.25 21.01
CA SER A 386 -5.78 -5.50 21.43
C SER A 386 -5.87 -6.57 20.34
N THR A 387 -4.70 -7.09 19.95
CA THR A 387 -4.57 -8.27 19.08
C THR A 387 -4.52 -9.57 19.87
N ASP A 388 -4.56 -9.48 21.20
CA ASP A 388 -4.52 -10.61 22.11
C ASP A 388 -5.79 -11.48 22.01
N GLY A 389 -5.73 -12.73 22.45
CA GLY A 389 -6.89 -13.63 22.42
C GLY A 389 -7.30 -14.09 21.01
N GLN A 390 -6.31 -14.34 20.15
CA GLN A 390 -6.50 -14.90 18.79
C GLN A 390 -7.33 -14.05 17.82
N PHE A 391 -7.51 -12.75 18.08
CA PHE A 391 -8.32 -11.89 17.22
C PHE A 391 -7.83 -11.86 15.76
N ILE A 392 -6.51 -11.72 15.54
CA ILE A 392 -5.92 -11.76 14.20
C ILE A 392 -6.14 -13.13 13.53
N GLN A 393 -5.97 -14.22 14.28
CA GLN A 393 -6.19 -15.57 13.77
C GLN A 393 -7.63 -15.73 13.28
N ASN A 394 -8.62 -15.29 14.05
CA ASN A 394 -10.03 -15.37 13.66
C ASN A 394 -10.32 -14.64 12.35
N LEU A 395 -9.73 -13.45 12.15
CA LEU A 395 -9.88 -12.69 10.89
C LEU A 395 -9.19 -13.40 9.71
N VAL A 396 -8.03 -14.01 9.94
CA VAL A 396 -7.33 -14.78 8.92
C VAL A 396 -8.05 -16.09 8.60
N ASP A 397 -8.72 -16.72 9.56
CA ASP A 397 -9.54 -17.92 9.34
C ASP A 397 -10.76 -17.58 8.49
N ILE A 398 -11.40 -16.43 8.74
CA ILE A 398 -12.46 -15.89 7.86
C ILE A 398 -11.94 -15.70 6.44
N PHE A 399 -10.79 -15.05 6.27
CA PHE A 399 -10.18 -14.85 4.96
C PHE A 399 -9.87 -16.19 4.27
N THR A 400 -9.27 -17.14 4.99
CA THR A 400 -8.88 -18.45 4.48
C THR A 400 -10.09 -19.22 4.00
N LYS A 401 -11.18 -19.23 4.78
CA LYS A 401 -12.44 -19.85 4.37
C LYS A 401 -12.98 -19.26 3.06
N VAL A 402 -12.99 -17.93 2.92
CA VAL A 402 -13.43 -17.28 1.68
C VAL A 402 -12.50 -17.66 0.52
N LEU A 403 -11.18 -17.61 0.73
CA LEU A 403 -10.20 -18.01 -0.28
C LEU A 403 -10.42 -19.45 -0.75
N GLU A 404 -10.62 -20.41 0.16
CA GLU A 404 -10.89 -21.81 -0.17
C GLU A 404 -12.19 -21.97 -0.97
N GLU A 405 -13.28 -21.30 -0.56
CA GLU A 405 -14.55 -21.30 -1.30
C GLU A 405 -14.40 -20.72 -2.73
N GLU A 406 -13.67 -19.63 -2.90
CA GLU A 406 -13.49 -19.00 -4.22
C GLU A 406 -12.49 -19.75 -5.11
N VAL A 407 -11.51 -20.43 -4.51
CA VAL A 407 -10.63 -21.39 -5.20
C VAL A 407 -11.46 -22.55 -5.74
N GLU A 408 -12.37 -23.14 -4.95
CA GLU A 408 -13.34 -24.17 -5.40
C GLU A 408 -14.15 -23.73 -6.63
N VAL A 409 -14.62 -22.49 -6.67
CA VAL A 409 -15.35 -22.00 -7.85
C VAL A 409 -14.44 -21.85 -9.06
N SER A 410 -13.23 -21.33 -8.87
CA SER A 410 -12.24 -21.16 -9.96
C SER A 410 -11.95 -22.50 -10.65
N PHE A 411 -11.84 -23.60 -9.88
CA PHE A 411 -11.71 -24.95 -10.46
C PHE A 411 -12.90 -25.37 -11.32
N LEU A 412 -14.12 -25.18 -10.82
CA LEU A 412 -15.34 -25.64 -11.49
C LEU A 412 -15.55 -24.90 -12.82
N GLU A 413 -15.17 -23.62 -12.89
CA GLU A 413 -15.25 -22.81 -14.10
C GLU A 413 -14.25 -23.28 -15.16
N VAL A 414 -12.97 -23.43 -14.79
CA VAL A 414 -11.95 -23.91 -15.72
C VAL A 414 -12.27 -25.34 -16.20
N TRP A 415 -12.65 -26.24 -15.29
CA TRP A 415 -13.05 -27.59 -15.65
C TRP A 415 -14.25 -27.61 -16.60
N TYR A 416 -15.25 -26.75 -16.38
CA TYR A 416 -16.41 -26.66 -17.26
C TYR A 416 -16.03 -26.15 -18.65
N LEU A 417 -15.15 -25.16 -18.74
CA LEU A 417 -14.65 -24.63 -20.02
C LEU A 417 -13.85 -25.70 -20.79
N GLU A 418 -12.93 -26.40 -20.12
CA GLU A 418 -12.15 -27.50 -20.71
C GLU A 418 -13.04 -28.68 -21.11
N ALA A 419 -13.95 -29.12 -20.25
CA ALA A 419 -14.88 -30.21 -20.55
C ALA A 419 -15.87 -29.86 -21.68
N SER A 420 -16.27 -28.58 -21.79
CA SER A 420 -17.15 -28.12 -22.87
C SER A 420 -16.48 -28.14 -24.25
N ALA A 421 -15.15 -28.12 -24.32
CA ALA A 421 -14.41 -28.28 -25.56
C ALA A 421 -14.45 -29.74 -26.09
N ASP A 422 -14.54 -30.72 -25.18
CA ASP A 422 -14.51 -32.15 -25.53
C ASP A 422 -15.89 -32.84 -25.52
N ASN A 423 -16.84 -32.43 -24.66
CA ASN A 423 -18.22 -32.94 -24.62
C ASN A 423 -19.13 -32.11 -23.69
N PRO A 424 -20.17 -31.40 -24.16
CA PRO A 424 -20.91 -30.43 -23.33
C PRO A 424 -21.75 -31.09 -22.21
N PRO A 425 -21.49 -30.81 -20.90
CA PRO A 425 -22.34 -31.29 -19.81
C PRO A 425 -23.58 -30.40 -19.61
N ARG A 426 -24.60 -30.96 -18.93
CA ARG A 426 -25.84 -30.24 -18.56
C ARG A 426 -25.54 -29.11 -17.56
N THR A 427 -25.39 -27.89 -18.08
CA THR A 427 -25.42 -26.57 -17.43
C THR A 427 -24.56 -26.40 -16.16
N PHE A 428 -23.55 -25.52 -16.23
CA PHE A 428 -22.69 -25.04 -15.13
C PHE A 428 -23.43 -24.78 -13.80
N GLU A 429 -24.64 -24.21 -13.88
CA GLU A 429 -25.52 -23.92 -12.74
C GLU A 429 -25.87 -25.18 -11.91
N SER A 430 -25.95 -26.35 -12.53
CA SER A 430 -26.20 -27.63 -11.83
C SER A 430 -24.96 -28.16 -11.10
N ALA A 431 -23.75 -27.77 -11.52
CA ALA A 431 -22.51 -28.12 -10.82
C ALA A 431 -22.33 -27.22 -9.58
N MET A 432 -22.53 -25.91 -9.74
CA MET A 432 -22.49 -24.93 -8.64
C MET A 432 -23.49 -25.26 -7.52
N ARG A 433 -24.74 -25.64 -7.87
CA ARG A 433 -25.77 -26.04 -6.87
C ARG A 433 -25.42 -27.31 -6.10
N LYS A 434 -24.62 -28.23 -6.67
CA LYS A 434 -24.19 -29.44 -5.96
C LYS A 434 -23.13 -29.15 -4.90
N CYS A 435 -22.30 -28.12 -5.10
CA CYS A 435 -21.25 -27.72 -4.15
C CYS A 435 -21.72 -26.73 -3.08
N ARG A 436 -23.01 -26.35 -3.05
CA ARG A 436 -23.58 -25.34 -2.11
C ARG A 436 -22.88 -23.97 -2.15
N LEU A 437 -22.24 -23.63 -3.27
CA LEU A 437 -21.59 -22.33 -3.47
C LEU A 437 -22.64 -21.27 -3.89
N PRO A 438 -22.53 -20.02 -3.42
CA PRO A 438 -23.49 -18.97 -3.77
C PRO A 438 -23.45 -18.66 -5.27
N ILE A 439 -24.62 -18.54 -5.89
CA ILE A 439 -24.78 -18.19 -7.31
C ILE A 439 -25.19 -16.73 -7.37
N HIS A 440 -24.26 -15.83 -7.70
CA HIS A 440 -24.61 -14.45 -8.02
C HIS A 440 -25.21 -14.38 -9.43
N SER A 441 -26.51 -14.06 -9.49
CA SER A 441 -27.37 -14.21 -10.67
C SER A 441 -27.21 -13.10 -11.74
N SER A 442 -26.29 -12.15 -11.57
CA SER A 442 -26.15 -10.99 -12.45
C SER A 442 -25.25 -11.19 -13.68
N LEU A 443 -24.46 -12.28 -13.76
CA LEU A 443 -23.44 -12.45 -14.81
C LEU A 443 -23.84 -13.36 -15.99
N TRP A 444 -25.00 -14.03 -15.94
CA TRP A 444 -25.36 -15.07 -16.95
C TRP A 444 -26.47 -14.69 -17.93
N ALA A 445 -26.91 -13.43 -17.97
CA ALA A 445 -28.02 -13.00 -18.82
C ALA A 445 -27.65 -12.73 -20.30
N THR A 446 -26.36 -12.73 -20.68
CA THR A 446 -25.93 -12.26 -22.02
C THR A 446 -25.39 -13.31 -22.99
N THR A 447 -25.29 -14.59 -22.64
CA THR A 447 -24.66 -15.61 -23.52
C THR A 447 -25.61 -16.59 -24.20
N ARG A 448 -26.92 -16.31 -24.24
CA ARG A 448 -27.88 -17.10 -25.02
C ARG A 448 -28.57 -16.29 -26.11
N SER A 449 -27.84 -15.95 -27.16
CA SER A 449 -28.43 -15.73 -28.48
C SER A 449 -27.38 -15.86 -29.59
N THR A 450 -27.55 -16.92 -30.39
CA THR A 450 -27.17 -17.05 -31.82
C THR A 450 -25.70 -16.98 -32.21
N SER A 451 -25.18 -18.16 -32.54
CA SER A 451 -24.22 -18.45 -33.63
C SER A 451 -24.08 -17.36 -34.70
N THR A 452 -22.92 -16.70 -34.80
CA THR A 452 -22.32 -16.22 -36.08
C THR A 452 -20.82 -15.93 -35.88
N THR A 453 -20.02 -16.52 -36.77
CA THR A 453 -18.70 -16.16 -37.31
C THR A 453 -17.93 -14.97 -36.72
N PHE A 454 -16.64 -15.20 -36.43
CA PHE A 454 -15.58 -14.19 -36.27
C PHE A 454 -15.68 -13.07 -37.32
N LEU A 455 -15.83 -11.83 -36.86
CA LEU A 455 -15.48 -10.63 -37.61
C LEU A 455 -14.87 -9.62 -36.64
N ILE A 456 -13.59 -9.35 -36.87
CA ILE A 456 -12.87 -8.21 -36.29
C ILE A 456 -13.55 -6.95 -36.83
N SER A 457 -14.18 -6.16 -35.95
CA SER A 457 -14.54 -4.77 -36.25
C SER A 457 -13.98 -3.86 -35.16
N THR A 458 -12.99 -3.07 -35.55
CA THR A 458 -12.51 -1.89 -34.84
C THR A 458 -13.62 -0.84 -34.80
N GLU A 459 -14.27 -0.66 -33.64
CA GLU A 459 -15.00 0.58 -33.35
C GLU A 459 -14.60 1.09 -31.96
N ARG A 460 -13.99 2.28 -31.98
CA ARG A 460 -13.78 3.14 -30.82
C ARG A 460 -15.13 3.51 -30.24
N GLN A 461 -15.28 3.34 -28.92
CA GLN A 461 -16.22 4.12 -28.15
C GLN A 461 -15.52 4.57 -26.86
N ASP A 462 -15.33 5.88 -26.77
CA ASP A 462 -14.89 6.61 -25.59
C ASP A 462 -15.83 6.32 -24.42
N ASP A 463 -15.29 5.89 -23.29
CA ASP A 463 -15.96 6.09 -22.01
C ASP A 463 -14.93 6.51 -20.94
N SER A 464 -15.01 7.80 -20.60
CA SER A 464 -14.09 8.52 -19.74
C SER A 464 -14.74 8.72 -18.37
N SER A 465 -14.56 7.78 -17.44
CA SER A 465 -14.79 8.06 -16.01
C SER A 465 -14.26 6.95 -15.10
N SER A 466 -12.94 6.91 -14.88
CA SER A 466 -12.31 6.40 -13.65
C SER A 466 -10.79 6.54 -13.73
N SER A 467 -10.23 7.61 -13.16
CA SER A 467 -8.78 7.91 -13.20
C SER A 467 -8.06 7.41 -11.93
N PRO A 468 -7.02 6.56 -12.03
CA PRO A 468 -6.28 6.03 -10.88
C PRO A 468 -5.17 6.97 -10.37
N LEU A 469 -4.85 6.82 -9.07
CA LEU A 469 -3.90 7.57 -8.26
C LEU A 469 -2.45 7.14 -8.53
N GLN A 470 -1.58 8.15 -8.59
CA GLN A 470 -0.38 8.26 -9.40
C GLN A 470 0.86 8.99 -8.81
N ILE A 471 1.96 8.35 -8.37
CA ILE A 471 3.03 8.99 -7.54
C ILE A 471 4.31 9.30 -8.37
N TYR A 472 4.69 10.58 -8.63
CA TYR A 472 5.73 10.95 -9.66
C TYR A 472 6.51 12.27 -9.49
N LEU A 473 7.61 12.42 -10.26
CA LEU A 473 8.60 13.51 -10.29
C LEU A 473 8.17 14.66 -11.25
N LEU A 474 8.28 15.92 -10.82
CA LEU A 474 7.88 17.15 -11.55
C LEU A 474 9.02 17.76 -12.40
N MET A 475 8.88 17.81 -13.73
CA MET A 475 9.75 18.59 -14.63
C MET A 475 9.35 20.05 -14.69
#